data_AF-A0A3M8TKX5-F1
#
_entry.id   AF-A0A3M8TKX5-F1
#
_cell.length_a   1.000
_cell.length_b   1.000
_cell.length_c   1.000
_cell.angle_alpha   90.00
_cell.angle_beta   90.00
_cell.angle_gamma   90.00
#
_symmetry.space_group_name_H-M   'P 1'
#
loop_
_entity.id
_entity.type
_entity.pdbx_description
1 polymer ?
#
loop_
_entity_poly.entity_id
_entity_poly.type
_entity_poly.pdbx_seq_one_letter_code
_entity_poly.pdbx_strand_id
1 'polypeptide(L)'
;MPAYTVAQAIAPYTHLLGVISDRSVATRCGVSSLMVKNYRESQGILPVFRPKPREQRLPIGHPLRPYKPLFGFVSDQDIARVSGVHLDAVQQARESLGFAPVAPLLQPSEVAPLQDSHGPLLGYESLLHCMSIAKISRIVGVPYSVVEKRRDFLGVKPYERVSRAARYDHLLGVIPHTLLAKLAGVSASRVQDLYRAKKLAT
;
A
#
# COMPACT_ATOMS: atom_id res chain seq x y z
N MET A 1 -41.79 -33.71 41.93
CA MET A 1 -41.43 -33.14 40.61
C MET A 1 -39.93 -32.98 40.56
N PRO A 2 -39.22 -33.51 39.55
CA PRO A 2 -37.77 -33.32 39.45
C PRO A 2 -37.44 -31.83 39.31
N ALA A 3 -36.37 -31.37 39.96
CA ALA A 3 -35.94 -29.98 39.90
C ALA A 3 -35.57 -29.61 38.46
N TYR A 4 -36.19 -28.55 37.93
CA TYR A 4 -35.91 -28.03 36.60
C TYR A 4 -34.42 -27.68 36.50
N THR A 5 -33.69 -28.40 35.65
CA THR A 5 -32.24 -28.27 35.53
C THR A 5 -31.86 -27.43 34.33
N VAL A 6 -30.74 -26.72 34.42
CA VAL A 6 -30.25 -25.83 33.36
C VAL A 6 -30.01 -26.56 32.03
N ALA A 7 -29.65 -27.84 32.09
CA ALA A 7 -29.56 -28.69 30.91
C ALA A 7 -30.91 -28.87 30.19
N GLN A 8 -32.03 -28.96 30.92
CA GLN A 8 -33.37 -29.07 30.33
C GLN A 8 -33.82 -27.75 29.67
N ALA A 9 -33.38 -26.60 30.19
CA ALA A 9 -33.64 -25.29 29.59
C ALA A 9 -32.87 -25.07 28.27
N ILE A 10 -31.65 -25.61 28.17
CA ILE A 10 -30.78 -25.43 27.00
C ILE A 10 -30.99 -26.52 25.95
N ALA A 11 -31.42 -27.73 26.33
CA ALA A 11 -31.70 -28.86 25.45
C ALA A 11 -32.46 -28.52 24.15
N PRO A 12 -33.57 -27.75 24.16
CA PRO A 12 -34.29 -27.41 22.93
C PRO A 12 -33.49 -26.50 21.98
N TYR A 13 -32.46 -25.81 22.46
CA TYR A 13 -31.63 -24.89 21.70
C TYR A 13 -30.24 -25.47 21.35
N THR A 14 -30.04 -26.77 21.54
CA THR A 14 -28.81 -27.50 21.18
C THR A 14 -28.40 -27.28 19.72
N HIS A 15 -29.35 -27.27 18.80
CA HIS A 15 -29.13 -27.00 17.37
C HIS A 15 -28.58 -25.59 17.06
N LEU A 16 -28.64 -24.65 18.02
CA LEU A 16 -28.13 -23.29 17.88
C LEU A 16 -26.72 -23.12 18.45
N LEU A 17 -26.24 -24.07 19.26
CA LEU A 17 -24.90 -24.06 19.83
C LEU A 17 -23.87 -24.24 18.72
N GLY A 18 -22.87 -23.35 18.66
CA GLY A 18 -21.85 -23.36 17.61
C GLY A 18 -22.28 -22.72 16.28
N VAL A 19 -23.56 -22.34 16.13
CA VAL A 19 -24.08 -21.58 14.97
C VAL A 19 -24.23 -20.09 15.31
N ILE A 20 -24.80 -19.78 16.47
CA ILE A 20 -24.99 -18.41 16.97
C ILE A 20 -24.25 -18.21 18.30
N SER A 21 -24.11 -16.96 18.76
CA SER A 21 -23.41 -16.71 20.04
C SER A 21 -24.10 -17.36 21.23
N ASP A 22 -23.30 -17.84 22.18
CA ASP A 22 -23.77 -18.27 23.50
C ASP A 22 -24.63 -17.21 24.19
N ARG A 23 -24.32 -15.92 24.00
CA ARG A 23 -25.14 -14.80 24.49
C ARG A 23 -26.55 -14.78 23.87
N SER A 24 -26.66 -15.07 22.57
CA SER A 24 -27.94 -15.09 21.85
C SER A 24 -28.78 -16.31 22.22
N VAL A 25 -28.12 -17.46 22.43
CA VAL A 25 -28.77 -18.68 22.94
C VAL A 25 -29.26 -18.42 24.37
N ALA A 26 -28.44 -17.83 25.23
CA ALA A 26 -28.79 -17.43 26.58
C ALA A 26 -30.05 -16.55 26.64
N THR A 27 -30.15 -15.52 25.79
CA THR A 27 -31.36 -14.67 25.72
C THR A 27 -32.62 -15.47 25.34
N ARG A 28 -32.48 -16.48 24.46
CA ARG A 28 -33.61 -17.33 24.03
C ARG A 28 -34.00 -18.36 25.09
N CYS A 29 -33.03 -18.90 25.82
CA CYS A 29 -33.23 -19.92 26.83
C CYS A 29 -33.58 -19.35 28.23
N GLY A 30 -33.40 -18.04 28.44
CA GLY A 30 -33.58 -17.41 29.75
C GLY A 30 -32.50 -17.74 30.79
N VAL A 31 -31.32 -18.20 30.35
CA VAL A 31 -30.19 -18.60 31.22
C VAL A 31 -28.96 -17.75 30.98
N SER A 32 -28.01 -17.76 31.91
CA SER A 32 -26.75 -17.01 31.77
C SER A 32 -25.88 -17.57 30.63
N SER A 33 -25.19 -16.67 29.92
CA SER A 33 -24.24 -17.03 28.85
C SER A 33 -23.10 -17.93 29.34
N LEU A 34 -22.72 -17.83 30.61
CA LEU A 34 -21.73 -18.72 31.21
C LEU A 34 -22.23 -20.17 31.30
N MET A 35 -23.52 -20.37 31.59
CA MET A 35 -24.10 -21.71 31.69
C MET A 35 -24.25 -22.36 30.32
N VAL A 36 -24.64 -21.56 29.31
CA VAL A 36 -24.66 -22.00 27.92
C VAL A 36 -23.26 -22.36 27.41
N LYS A 37 -22.24 -21.57 27.78
CA LYS A 37 -20.83 -21.87 27.47
C LYS A 37 -20.41 -23.21 28.08
N ASN A 38 -20.64 -23.41 29.38
CA ASN A 38 -20.27 -24.64 30.08
C ASN A 38 -21.02 -25.86 29.49
N TYR A 39 -22.31 -25.69 29.16
CA TYR A 39 -23.10 -26.73 28.51
C TYR A 39 -22.54 -27.06 27.12
N ARG A 40 -22.25 -26.05 26.29
CA ARG A 40 -21.61 -26.23 24.97
C ARG A 40 -20.28 -26.96 25.06
N GLU A 41 -19.42 -26.56 25.99
CA GLU A 41 -18.11 -27.19 26.23
C GLU A 41 -18.26 -28.63 26.70
N SER A 42 -19.24 -28.93 27.57
CA SER A 42 -19.55 -30.30 27.99
C SER A 42 -20.05 -31.20 26.85
N GLN A 43 -20.65 -30.61 25.81
CA GLN A 43 -21.09 -31.29 24.59
C GLN A 43 -19.99 -31.35 23.51
N GLY A 44 -18.79 -30.84 23.80
CA GLY A 44 -17.66 -30.82 22.86
C GLY A 44 -17.87 -29.90 21.65
N ILE A 45 -18.85 -29.00 21.69
CA ILE A 45 -19.17 -28.11 20.57
C ILE A 45 -18.23 -26.90 20.61
N LEU A 46 -17.53 -26.65 19.50
CA LEU A 46 -16.63 -25.51 19.37
C LEU A 46 -17.41 -24.18 19.33
N PRO A 47 -16.82 -23.09 19.86
CA PRO A 47 -17.40 -21.76 19.70
C PRO A 47 -17.51 -21.38 18.22
N VAL A 48 -18.52 -20.55 17.91
CA VAL A 48 -18.63 -19.89 16.60
C VAL A 48 -17.32 -19.17 16.32
N PHE A 49 -16.66 -19.52 15.21
CA PHE A 49 -15.48 -18.81 14.76
C PHE A 49 -15.87 -17.36 14.42
N ARG A 50 -15.38 -16.41 15.21
CA ARG A 50 -15.47 -15.00 14.90
C ARG A 50 -14.08 -14.54 14.48
N PRO A 51 -13.87 -14.11 13.23
CA PRO A 51 -12.65 -13.40 12.90
C PRO A 51 -12.53 -12.21 13.85
N LYS A 52 -11.32 -11.96 14.37
CA LYS A 52 -11.06 -10.81 15.25
C LYS A 52 -11.64 -9.55 14.57
N PRO A 53 -12.40 -8.72 15.30
CA PRO A 53 -12.89 -7.48 14.73
C PRO A 53 -11.70 -6.65 14.27
N ARG A 54 -11.79 -6.12 13.04
CA ARG A 54 -10.75 -5.25 12.47
C ARG A 54 -10.50 -4.09 13.42
N GLU A 55 -9.23 -3.82 13.73
CA GLU A 55 -8.88 -2.65 14.53
C GLU A 55 -9.21 -1.41 13.69
N GLN A 56 -10.17 -0.61 14.13
CA GLN A 56 -10.59 0.55 13.34
C GLN A 56 -9.56 1.69 13.39
N ARG A 57 -8.70 1.72 14.42
CA ARG A 57 -7.79 2.84 14.72
C ARG A 57 -6.51 2.35 15.38
N LEU A 58 -5.38 2.87 14.89
CA LEU A 58 -4.10 2.75 15.57
C LEU A 58 -4.10 3.56 16.88
N PRO A 59 -3.40 3.10 17.93
CA PRO A 59 -3.27 3.82 19.20
C PRO A 59 -2.79 5.26 19.05
N ILE A 60 -3.06 6.08 20.06
CA ILE A 60 -2.53 7.45 20.14
C ILE A 60 -1.01 7.36 20.30
N GLY A 61 -0.26 8.09 19.47
CA GLY A 61 1.21 8.05 19.44
C GLY A 61 1.82 6.97 18.53
N HIS A 62 1.03 6.11 17.89
CA HIS A 62 1.57 5.08 17.00
C HIS A 62 2.29 5.71 15.77
N PRO A 63 3.50 5.28 15.40
CA PRO A 63 4.31 5.92 14.35
C PRO A 63 3.64 5.89 12.97
N LEU A 64 2.81 4.88 12.70
CA LEU A 64 2.07 4.74 11.45
C LEU A 64 0.73 5.48 11.40
N ARG A 65 0.32 6.12 12.49
CA ARG A 65 -0.97 6.85 12.55
C ARG A 65 -1.08 7.97 11.51
N PRO A 66 -0.06 8.82 11.27
CA PRO A 66 -0.10 9.84 10.21
C PRO A 66 -0.19 9.24 8.80
N TYR A 67 0.33 8.03 8.63
CA TYR A 67 0.42 7.31 7.36
C TYR A 67 -0.79 6.41 7.11
N LYS A 68 -1.79 6.40 8.01
CA LYS A 68 -3.02 5.61 7.84
C LYS A 68 -3.70 5.78 6.47
N PRO A 69 -3.79 7.00 5.89
CA PRO A 69 -4.41 7.18 4.57
C PRO A 69 -3.65 6.52 3.41
N LEU A 70 -2.42 6.03 3.63
CA LEU A 70 -1.62 5.36 2.60
C LEU A 70 -1.97 3.89 2.44
N PHE A 71 -2.47 3.25 3.50
CA PHE A 71 -2.84 1.83 3.44
C PHE A 71 -3.96 1.60 2.44
N GLY A 72 -3.78 0.60 1.58
CA GLY A 72 -4.72 0.27 0.50
C GLY A 72 -4.47 1.01 -0.83
N PHE A 73 -3.60 2.03 -0.84
CA PHE A 73 -3.21 2.76 -2.06
C PHE A 73 -1.74 2.61 -2.42
N VAL A 74 -0.89 2.43 -1.41
CA VAL A 74 0.57 2.43 -1.53
C VAL A 74 1.12 1.13 -0.95
N SER A 75 2.25 0.68 -1.48
CA SER A 75 2.92 -0.53 -1.00
C SER A 75 3.48 -0.38 0.41
N ASP A 76 3.53 -1.49 1.15
CA ASP A 76 4.09 -1.52 2.51
C ASP A 76 5.57 -1.09 2.51
N GLN A 77 6.30 -1.33 1.41
CA GLN A 77 7.70 -0.92 1.24
C GLN A 77 7.88 0.59 1.19
N ASP A 78 7.02 1.28 0.43
CA ASP A 78 7.07 2.74 0.35
C ASP A 78 6.64 3.39 1.67
N ILE A 79 5.64 2.81 2.34
CA ILE A 79 5.19 3.27 3.66
C ILE A 79 6.31 3.11 4.69
N ALA A 80 6.99 1.97 4.73
CA ALA A 80 8.15 1.74 5.61
C ALA A 80 9.28 2.75 5.35
N ARG A 81 9.63 2.96 4.07
CA ARG A 81 10.67 3.93 3.67
C ARG A 81 10.37 5.34 4.16
N VAL A 82 9.12 5.78 4.07
CA VAL A 82 8.73 7.16 4.41
C VAL A 82 8.42 7.34 5.91
N SER A 83 7.92 6.30 6.56
CA SER A 83 7.65 6.33 8.01
C SER A 83 8.90 6.07 8.84
N GLY A 84 9.94 5.45 8.28
CA GLY A 84 11.12 4.99 9.02
C GLY A 84 10.86 3.77 9.91
N VAL A 85 9.71 3.11 9.75
CA VAL A 85 9.31 1.93 10.52
C VAL A 85 9.70 0.65 9.76
N HIS A 86 10.01 -0.42 10.50
CA HIS A 86 10.33 -1.72 9.91
C HIS A 86 9.15 -2.29 9.11
N LEU A 87 9.45 -3.00 8.00
CA LEU A 87 8.44 -3.55 7.08
C LEU A 87 7.41 -4.43 7.79
N ASP A 88 7.88 -5.29 8.70
CA ASP A 88 7.00 -6.23 9.42
C ASP A 88 5.96 -5.50 10.28
N ALA A 89 6.34 -4.39 10.92
CA ALA A 89 5.41 -3.60 11.71
C ALA A 89 4.38 -2.87 10.83
N VAL A 90 4.76 -2.49 9.60
CA VAL A 90 3.82 -1.93 8.61
C VAL A 90 2.85 -3.01 8.11
N GLN A 91 3.33 -4.22 7.83
CA GLN A 91 2.48 -5.34 7.42
C GLN A 91 1.48 -5.74 8.51
N GLN A 92 1.94 -5.85 9.76
CA GLN A 92 1.07 -6.12 10.90
C GLN A 92 0.01 -5.02 11.07
N ALA A 93 0.39 -3.75 10.94
CA ALA A 93 -0.56 -2.65 10.99
C ALA A 93 -1.55 -2.66 9.82
N ARG A 94 -1.11 -3.01 8.60
CA ARG A 94 -1.98 -3.18 7.43
C ARG A 94 -3.03 -4.27 7.69
N GLU A 95 -2.58 -5.41 8.21
CA GLU A 95 -3.43 -6.57 8.48
C GLU A 95 -4.41 -6.32 9.63
N SER A 96 -3.98 -5.66 10.70
CA SER A 96 -4.86 -5.32 11.82
C SER A 96 -5.97 -4.34 11.40
N LEU A 97 -5.65 -3.42 10.49
CA LEU A 97 -6.60 -2.49 9.87
C LEU A 97 -7.48 -3.17 8.79
N GLY A 98 -7.10 -4.38 8.34
CA GLY A 98 -7.86 -5.17 7.36
C GLY A 98 -7.69 -4.74 5.90
N PHE A 99 -6.56 -4.12 5.54
CA PHE A 99 -6.25 -3.73 4.16
C PHE A 99 -5.55 -4.86 3.39
N ALA A 100 -5.89 -5.02 2.11
CA ALA A 100 -5.19 -5.93 1.22
C ALA A 100 -3.78 -5.39 0.88
N PRO A 101 -2.79 -6.29 0.64
CA PRO A 101 -1.47 -5.86 0.20
C PRO A 101 -1.54 -5.23 -1.19
N VAL A 102 -0.85 -4.11 -1.37
CA VAL A 102 -0.69 -3.44 -2.67
C VAL A 102 0.67 -3.79 -3.22
N ALA A 103 0.72 -4.25 -4.48
CA ALA A 103 1.97 -4.55 -5.14
C ALA A 103 2.88 -3.29 -5.17
N PRO A 104 4.19 -3.42 -4.94
CA PRO A 104 5.10 -2.31 -5.12
C PRO A 104 4.99 -1.81 -6.55
N LEU A 105 4.84 -0.49 -6.70
CA LEU A 105 5.04 0.13 -8.00
C LEU A 105 6.48 -0.21 -8.38
N LEU A 106 6.63 -1.06 -9.40
CA LEU A 106 7.93 -1.31 -10.00
C LEU A 106 8.54 0.06 -10.27
N GLN A 107 9.76 0.28 -9.74
CA GLN A 107 10.54 1.40 -10.24
C GLN A 107 10.52 1.27 -11.76
N PRO A 108 10.28 2.34 -12.53
CA PRO A 108 10.56 2.30 -13.95
C PRO A 108 11.99 1.80 -14.00
N SER A 109 12.14 0.55 -14.40
CA SER A 109 13.43 -0.14 -14.46
C SER A 109 14.33 0.84 -15.17
N GLU A 110 15.44 1.20 -14.53
CA GLU A 110 16.57 1.85 -15.18
C GLU A 110 16.61 1.30 -16.59
N VAL A 111 16.27 2.16 -17.57
CA VAL A 111 16.29 1.78 -18.97
C VAL A 111 17.65 1.12 -19.15
N ALA A 112 17.66 -0.14 -19.60
CA ALA A 112 18.89 -0.94 -19.64
C ALA A 112 19.99 -0.04 -20.21
N PRO A 113 21.03 0.29 -19.41
CA PRO A 113 21.95 1.34 -19.80
C PRO A 113 22.55 0.94 -21.14
N LEU A 114 22.44 1.84 -22.12
CA LEU A 114 23.06 1.60 -23.42
C LEU A 114 24.55 1.38 -23.17
N GLN A 115 25.07 0.29 -23.71
CA GLN A 115 26.50 0.01 -23.60
C GLN A 115 27.27 1.03 -24.41
N ASP A 116 28.28 1.61 -23.78
CA ASP A 116 29.20 2.53 -24.44
C ASP A 116 30.07 1.76 -25.42
N SER A 117 29.97 2.13 -26.69
CA SER A 117 30.76 1.55 -27.77
C SER A 117 31.90 2.49 -28.10
N HIS A 118 33.11 2.17 -27.63
CA HIS A 118 34.31 2.94 -27.90
C HIS A 118 34.81 2.70 -29.34
N GLY A 119 35.15 3.76 -30.09
CA GLY A 119 35.57 3.68 -31.50
C GLY A 119 35.26 4.96 -32.30
N PRO A 120 35.03 4.92 -33.63
CA PRO A 120 34.58 6.09 -34.42
C PRO A 120 33.14 6.56 -34.10
N LEU A 121 32.55 6.00 -33.05
CA LEU A 121 31.20 6.27 -32.56
C LEU A 121 31.26 7.28 -31.40
N LEU A 122 30.10 7.71 -30.89
CA LEU A 122 30.04 8.71 -29.82
C LEU A 122 30.74 8.24 -28.54
N GLY A 123 30.68 6.94 -28.21
CA GLY A 123 31.36 6.36 -27.03
C GLY A 123 30.73 6.69 -25.68
N TYR A 124 29.62 7.43 -25.67
CA TYR A 124 28.87 7.87 -24.48
C TYR A 124 27.37 7.67 -24.67
N GLU A 125 26.99 6.54 -25.28
CA GLU A 125 25.60 6.20 -25.59
C GLU A 125 24.76 6.00 -24.32
N SER A 126 25.41 5.59 -23.23
CA SER A 126 24.83 5.51 -21.89
C SER A 126 24.22 6.85 -21.45
N LEU A 127 24.79 7.98 -21.88
CA LEU A 127 24.33 9.32 -21.47
C LEU A 127 23.03 9.75 -22.16
N LEU A 128 22.67 9.15 -23.30
CA LEU A 128 21.50 9.54 -24.10
C LEU A 128 20.17 9.39 -23.33
N HIS A 129 20.12 8.46 -22.37
CA HIS A 129 18.95 8.21 -21.52
C HIS A 129 18.98 9.00 -20.20
N CYS A 130 20.13 9.53 -19.81
CA CYS A 130 20.32 10.14 -18.49
C CYS A 130 20.20 11.66 -18.50
N MET A 131 20.44 12.30 -19.64
CA MET A 131 20.48 13.76 -19.74
C MET A 131 20.18 14.28 -21.14
N SER A 132 19.93 15.58 -21.25
CA SER A 132 19.65 16.21 -22.54
C SER A 132 20.87 16.25 -23.45
N ILE A 133 20.65 16.16 -24.76
CA ILE A 133 21.69 16.24 -25.80
C ILE A 133 22.58 17.48 -25.62
N ALA A 134 21.98 18.63 -25.29
CA ALA A 134 22.72 19.87 -25.07
C ALA A 134 23.72 19.78 -23.89
N LYS A 135 23.42 18.95 -22.88
CA LYS A 135 24.33 18.69 -21.76
C LYS A 135 25.42 17.69 -22.16
N ILE A 136 25.07 16.64 -22.91
CA ILE A 136 26.02 15.66 -23.45
C ILE A 136 27.06 16.36 -24.34
N SER A 137 26.61 17.20 -25.27
CA SER A 137 27.46 17.97 -26.18
C SER A 137 28.51 18.81 -25.43
N ARG A 138 28.11 19.45 -24.33
CA ARG A 138 29.01 20.25 -23.49
C ARG A 138 30.01 19.41 -22.68
N ILE A 139 29.61 18.24 -22.19
CA ILE A 139 30.46 17.36 -21.38
C ILE A 139 31.47 16.63 -22.27
N VAL A 140 31.01 16.11 -23.41
CA VAL A 140 31.80 15.28 -24.32
C VAL A 140 32.62 16.13 -25.30
N GLY A 141 32.19 17.37 -25.58
CA GLY A 141 32.85 18.26 -26.54
C GLY A 141 32.48 17.99 -28.00
N VAL A 142 31.41 17.23 -28.24
CA VAL A 142 30.92 16.86 -29.59
C VAL A 142 29.76 17.79 -29.99
N PRO A 143 29.65 18.22 -31.26
CA PRO A 143 28.57 19.08 -31.71
C PRO A 143 27.18 18.47 -31.48
N TYR A 144 26.21 19.32 -31.13
CA TYR A 144 24.81 18.92 -30.87
C TYR A 144 24.24 18.04 -31.98
N SER A 145 24.46 18.41 -33.24
CA SER A 145 23.94 17.70 -34.42
C SER A 145 24.47 16.28 -34.57
N VAL A 146 25.70 16.01 -34.09
CA VAL A 146 26.30 14.66 -34.14
C VAL A 146 25.65 13.77 -33.09
N VAL A 147 25.43 14.29 -31.88
CA VAL A 147 24.77 13.57 -30.79
C VAL A 147 23.29 13.31 -31.14
N GLU A 148 22.62 14.27 -31.77
CA GLU A 148 21.24 14.13 -32.24
C GLU A 148 21.10 13.04 -33.32
N LYS A 149 21.91 13.12 -34.39
CA LYS A 149 21.96 12.08 -35.43
C LYS A 149 22.23 10.70 -34.84
N ARG A 150 23.09 10.63 -33.81
CA ARG A 150 23.42 9.37 -33.16
C ARG A 150 22.27 8.81 -32.32
N ARG A 151 21.58 9.67 -31.55
CA ARG A 151 20.35 9.29 -30.83
C ARG A 151 19.31 8.74 -31.79
N ASP A 152 19.08 9.45 -32.90
CA ASP A 152 18.07 9.09 -33.89
C ASP A 152 18.44 7.77 -34.59
N PHE A 153 19.72 7.56 -34.92
CA PHE A 153 20.23 6.29 -35.44
C PHE A 153 19.99 5.11 -34.48
N LEU A 154 20.14 5.33 -33.17
CA LEU A 154 19.90 4.32 -32.14
C LEU A 154 18.41 4.15 -31.79
N GLY A 155 17.52 4.96 -32.36
CA GLY A 155 16.09 4.93 -32.06
C GLY A 155 15.77 5.27 -30.60
N VAL A 156 16.66 5.99 -29.92
CA VAL A 156 16.51 6.33 -28.50
C VAL A 156 15.54 7.49 -28.36
N LYS A 157 14.53 7.33 -27.49
CA LYS A 157 13.59 8.42 -27.18
C LYS A 157 14.34 9.60 -26.55
N PRO A 158 13.97 10.86 -26.88
CA PRO A 158 14.56 12.02 -26.24
C PRO A 158 14.46 11.93 -24.72
N TYR A 159 15.50 12.40 -24.02
CA TYR A 159 15.49 12.50 -22.57
C TYR A 159 14.34 13.41 -22.11
N GLU A 160 13.36 12.83 -21.43
CA GLU A 160 12.26 13.57 -20.80
C GLU A 160 12.50 13.71 -19.31
N ARG A 161 12.49 14.96 -18.83
CA ARG A 161 12.61 15.25 -17.41
C ARG A 161 11.26 15.05 -16.72
N VAL A 162 10.93 13.80 -16.42
CA VAL A 162 9.73 13.47 -15.63
C VAL A 162 9.92 13.83 -14.16
N SER A 163 8.88 14.37 -13.55
CA SER A 163 8.91 14.67 -12.11
C SER A 163 8.89 13.38 -11.30
N ARG A 164 9.57 13.36 -10.14
CA ARG A 164 9.50 12.21 -9.20
C ARG A 164 8.09 11.96 -8.66
N ALA A 165 7.19 12.93 -8.79
CA ALA A 165 5.79 12.81 -8.41
C ALA A 165 4.92 12.16 -9.50
N ALA A 166 5.37 12.13 -10.75
CA ALA A 166 4.63 11.53 -11.86
C ALA A 166 4.24 10.06 -11.59
N ARG A 167 5.12 9.32 -10.88
CA ARG A 167 4.85 7.94 -10.44
C ARG A 167 3.60 7.79 -9.57
N TYR A 168 3.20 8.85 -8.88
CA TYR A 168 2.04 8.87 -8.00
C TYR A 168 0.91 9.76 -8.54
N ASP A 169 0.85 9.98 -9.86
CA ASP A 169 -0.20 10.80 -10.47
C ASP A 169 -1.62 10.25 -10.23
N HIS A 170 -1.74 8.95 -9.99
CA HIS A 170 -2.99 8.29 -9.62
C HIS A 170 -3.43 8.59 -8.17
N LEU A 171 -2.53 9.10 -7.31
CA LEU A 171 -2.81 9.45 -5.92
C LEU A 171 -3.11 10.95 -5.73
N LEU A 172 -2.92 11.76 -6.77
CA LEU A 172 -3.24 13.20 -6.76
C LEU A 172 -4.74 13.41 -6.51
N GLY A 173 -5.07 14.03 -5.38
CA GLY A 173 -6.45 14.28 -4.94
C GLY A 173 -7.09 13.13 -4.14
N VAL A 174 -6.49 11.94 -4.12
CA VAL A 174 -6.94 10.80 -3.30
C VAL A 174 -6.35 10.86 -1.89
N ILE A 175 -5.07 11.23 -1.81
CA ILE A 175 -4.30 11.29 -0.56
C ILE A 175 -3.91 12.75 -0.28
N PRO A 176 -3.80 13.16 1.00
CA PRO A 176 -3.29 14.48 1.36
C PRO A 176 -1.95 14.82 0.69
N HIS A 177 -1.82 16.05 0.17
CA HIS A 177 -0.64 16.51 -0.56
C HIS A 177 0.66 16.38 0.25
N THR A 178 0.60 16.55 1.57
CA THR A 178 1.76 16.43 2.47
C THR A 178 2.31 15.01 2.52
N LEU A 179 1.45 13.99 2.51
CA LEU A 179 1.85 12.58 2.48
C LEU A 179 2.38 12.21 1.09
N LEU A 180 1.70 12.66 0.05
CA LEU A 180 2.14 12.45 -1.34
C LEU A 180 3.50 13.09 -1.61
N ALA A 181 3.75 14.28 -1.07
CA ALA A 181 5.03 14.98 -1.12
C ALA A 181 6.15 14.16 -0.45
N LYS A 182 5.90 13.63 0.75
CA LYS A 182 6.85 12.74 1.45
C LYS A 182 7.13 11.45 0.69
N LEU A 183 6.10 10.81 0.12
CA LEU A 183 6.25 9.63 -0.74
C LEU A 183 7.10 9.94 -1.97
N ALA A 184 6.77 11.03 -2.66
CA ALA A 184 7.41 11.44 -3.90
C ALA A 184 8.84 11.97 -3.71
N GLY A 185 9.17 12.52 -2.53
CA GLY A 185 10.43 13.21 -2.26
C GLY A 185 10.48 14.59 -2.90
N VAL A 186 9.35 15.30 -2.96
CA VAL A 186 9.20 16.66 -3.50
C VAL A 186 8.44 17.55 -2.50
N SER A 187 8.45 18.86 -2.71
CA SER A 187 7.71 19.80 -1.86
C SER A 187 6.19 19.66 -2.03
N ALA A 188 5.44 19.98 -0.97
CA ALA A 188 3.98 20.01 -1.01
C ALA A 188 3.44 21.05 -2.01
N SER A 189 4.12 22.19 -2.17
CA SER A 189 3.79 23.20 -3.20
C SER A 189 3.88 22.61 -4.60
N ARG A 190 4.93 21.82 -4.90
CA ARG A 190 5.09 21.18 -6.21
C ARG A 190 3.97 20.20 -6.51
N VAL A 191 3.53 19.44 -5.51
CA VAL A 191 2.38 18.52 -5.62
C VAL A 191 1.09 19.29 -5.90
N GLN A 192 0.89 20.43 -5.24
CA GLN A 192 -0.26 21.30 -5.48
C GLN A 192 -0.27 21.88 -6.90
N ASP A 193 0.89 22.27 -7.43
CA ASP A 193 1.01 22.75 -8.81
C ASP A 193 0.70 21.64 -9.82
N LEU A 194 1.18 20.42 -9.58
CA LEU A 194 0.85 19.25 -10.41
C LEU A 194 -0.64 18.94 -10.37
N TYR A 195 -1.26 18.99 -9.19
CA TYR A 195 -2.70 18.80 -9.05
C TYR A 195 -3.50 19.86 -9.84
N ARG A 196 -3.10 21.14 -9.75
CA ARG A 196 -3.72 22.23 -10.53
C ARG A 196 -3.56 22.02 -12.04
N ALA A 197 -2.35 21.66 -12.49
CA ALA A 197 -2.09 21.39 -13.89
C ALA A 197 -2.94 20.22 -14.42
N LYS A 198 -3.07 19.14 -13.64
CA LYS A 198 -3.91 17.99 -14.01
C LYS A 198 -5.39 18.36 -14.09
N LYS A 199 -5.87 19.19 -13.17
CA LYS A 199 -7.26 19.69 -13.17
C LYS A 199 -7.58 20.57 -14.39
N LEU A 200 -6.61 21.32 -14.89
CA LEU A 200 -6.78 22.15 -16.10
C LEU A 200 -6.72 21.34 -17.40
N ALA A 201 -6.10 20.15 -17.37
CA ALA A 201 -5.95 19.26 -18.52
C ALA A 201 -7.12 18.26 -18.67
N THR A 202 -8.04 18.22 -17.70
CA THR A 202 -9.25 17.35 -17.71
C THR A 202 -10.47 18.21 -17.92
#